data_AF-A0A7S1E455-F1
#
_entry.id   AF-A0A7S1E455-F1
#
_cell.length_a   1.000
_cell.length_b   1.000
_cell.length_c   1.000
_cell.angle_alpha   90.00
_cell.angle_beta   90.00
_cell.angle_gamma   90.00
#
_symmetry.space_group_name_H-M   'P 1'
#
loop_
_entity.id
_entity.type
_entity.pdbx_description
1 polymer ?
#
loop_
_entity_poly.entity_id
_entity_poly.type
_entity_poly.pdbx_seq_one_letter_code
_entity_poly.pdbx_strand_id
1 'polypeptide(L)'
;GNEPQWSKARFGNIEEFYSGLADKIGLPQVRLLHAMESEHLRRQDSRSPFDVPNYGGLTTPEREWRCVFDPEAACEASKGDRVIRPIEDLMEEGVVKEAGLKKVEIYALQLYTGPMYSKYNAVLRGFPEHMFEGLNGN
;
A
#
# COMPACT_ATOMS: atom_id res chain seq x y z
N GLY A 1 -27.10 36.33 -22.90
CA GLY A 1 -26.57 36.36 -21.53
C GLY A 1 -26.05 34.97 -21.23
N ASN A 2 -24.77 34.86 -20.93
CA ASN A 2 -24.05 33.61 -20.78
C ASN A 2 -24.13 33.17 -19.30
N GLU A 3 -24.80 32.07 -18.99
CA GLU A 3 -24.74 31.42 -17.68
C GLU A 3 -23.75 30.23 -17.74
N PRO A 4 -22.92 30.00 -16.72
CA PRO A 4 -21.84 29.02 -16.80
C PRO A 4 -22.34 27.58 -16.57
N GLN A 5 -21.92 26.69 -17.47
CA GLN A 5 -22.16 25.25 -17.47
C GLN A 5 -21.18 24.54 -16.51
N TRP A 6 -21.50 24.48 -15.21
CA TRP A 6 -20.78 23.61 -14.27
C TRP A 6 -21.71 22.74 -13.40
N SER A 7 -22.95 22.55 -13.82
CA SER A 7 -23.85 21.66 -13.08
C SER A 7 -23.65 20.19 -13.43
N LYS A 8 -23.22 19.44 -12.39
CA LYS A 8 -23.27 17.98 -12.20
C LYS A 8 -22.03 17.18 -12.63
N ALA A 9 -21.00 17.19 -11.78
CA ALA A 9 -20.37 15.92 -11.44
C ALA A 9 -21.44 15.04 -10.77
N ARG A 10 -21.98 14.06 -11.49
CA ARG A 10 -22.75 12.98 -10.88
C ARG A 10 -21.73 12.16 -10.09
N PHE A 11 -21.54 12.52 -8.82
CA PHE A 11 -20.93 11.60 -7.88
C PHE A 11 -21.81 10.35 -7.89
N GLY A 12 -21.33 9.28 -8.51
CA GLY A 12 -21.95 7.97 -8.44
C GLY A 12 -22.19 7.64 -6.97
N ASN A 13 -23.30 6.96 -6.69
CA ASN A 13 -23.64 6.57 -5.33
C ASN A 13 -22.43 5.81 -4.76
N ILE A 14 -22.06 6.10 -3.51
CA ILE A 14 -20.93 5.45 -2.83
C ILE A 14 -21.06 3.92 -2.90
N GLU A 15 -22.30 3.41 -2.97
CA GLU A 15 -22.62 1.99 -3.15
C GLU A 15 -22.17 1.42 -4.51
N GLU A 16 -22.23 2.19 -5.61
CA GLU A 16 -21.68 1.76 -6.92
C GLU A 16 -20.15 1.72 -6.90
N PHE A 17 -19.53 2.59 -6.10
CA PHE A 17 -18.09 2.57 -5.88
C PHE A 17 -17.68 1.34 -5.06
N TYR A 18 -18.40 1.03 -3.98
CA TYR A 18 -18.15 -0.16 -3.17
C TYR A 18 -18.48 -1.46 -3.90
N SER A 19 -19.53 -1.51 -4.72
CA SER A 19 -19.87 -2.70 -5.51
C SER A 19 -18.79 -2.99 -6.55
N GLY A 20 -18.37 -1.97 -7.32
CA GLY A 20 -17.34 -2.13 -8.34
C GLY A 20 -15.94 -2.41 -7.78
N LEU A 21 -15.63 -1.87 -6.59
CA LEU A 21 -14.37 -2.14 -5.90
C LEU A 21 -14.39 -3.56 -5.31
N ALA A 22 -15.42 -3.92 -4.55
CA ALA A 22 -15.53 -5.24 -3.93
C ALA A 22 -15.54 -6.39 -4.96
N ASP A 23 -16.12 -6.18 -6.14
CA ASP A 23 -16.10 -7.18 -7.22
C ASP A 23 -14.71 -7.35 -7.85
N LYS A 24 -13.87 -6.30 -7.84
CA LYS A 24 -12.52 -6.35 -8.40
C LYS A 24 -11.44 -6.81 -7.42
N ILE A 25 -11.56 -6.44 -6.15
CA ILE A 25 -10.52 -6.70 -5.13
C ILE A 25 -10.98 -7.61 -3.98
N GLY A 26 -12.26 -7.99 -3.97
CA GLY A 26 -12.89 -8.76 -2.90
C GLY A 26 -13.45 -7.89 -1.75
N LEU A 27 -14.24 -8.53 -0.88
CA LEU A 27 -14.74 -7.87 0.34
C LEU A 27 -13.57 -7.54 1.28
N PRO A 28 -13.58 -6.37 1.94
CA PRO A 28 -12.54 -6.00 2.87
C PRO A 28 -12.47 -7.00 4.02
N GLN A 29 -11.27 -7.55 4.26
CA GLN A 29 -11.05 -8.45 5.39
C GLN A 29 -11.20 -7.67 6.71
N VAL A 30 -12.04 -8.18 7.61
CA VAL A 30 -12.34 -7.55 8.92
C VAL A 30 -11.07 -7.39 9.78
N ARG A 31 -10.05 -8.23 9.54
CA ARG A 31 -8.74 -8.17 10.21
C ARG A 31 -7.67 -7.67 9.23
N LEU A 32 -7.72 -6.38 8.91
CA LEU A 32 -6.84 -5.71 7.94
C LEU A 32 -5.36 -6.05 8.14
N LEU A 33 -4.85 -5.97 9.37
CA LEU A 33 -3.44 -6.24 9.65
C LEU A 33 -3.04 -7.69 9.31
N HIS A 34 -3.90 -8.66 9.64
CA HIS A 34 -3.66 -10.07 9.31
C HIS A 34 -3.75 -10.32 7.80
N ALA A 35 -4.63 -9.61 7.10
CA ALA A 35 -4.73 -9.67 5.65
C ALA A 35 -3.42 -9.19 5.00
N MET A 36 -2.92 -8.03 5.43
CA MET A 36 -1.67 -7.46 4.96
C MET A 36 -0.49 -8.37 5.27
N GLU A 37 -0.41 -8.93 6.48
CA GLU A 37 0.63 -9.90 6.86
C GLU A 37 0.59 -11.12 5.94
N SER A 38 -0.59 -11.69 5.72
CA SER A 38 -0.74 -12.87 4.85
C SER A 38 -0.37 -12.55 3.40
N GLU A 39 -0.69 -11.36 2.91
CA GLU A 39 -0.27 -10.89 1.59
C GLU A 39 1.25 -10.87 1.46
N HIS A 40 1.93 -10.27 2.43
CA HIS A 40 3.36 -10.04 2.36
C HIS A 40 4.21 -11.27 2.74
N LEU A 41 3.68 -12.20 3.55
CA LEU A 41 4.44 -13.33 4.08
C LEU A 41 4.01 -14.70 3.54
N ARG A 42 2.77 -14.85 3.04
CA ARG A 42 2.19 -16.16 2.70
C ARG A 42 1.78 -16.31 1.24
N ARG A 43 1.66 -15.22 0.47
CA ARG A 43 1.39 -15.32 -0.97
C ARG A 43 2.59 -15.89 -1.71
N GLN A 44 2.34 -16.45 -2.89
CA GLN A 44 3.37 -17.12 -3.69
C GLN A 44 4.50 -16.16 -4.10
N ASP A 45 4.17 -14.88 -4.30
CA ASP A 45 5.08 -13.82 -4.69
C ASP A 45 5.74 -13.09 -3.50
N SER A 46 5.47 -13.51 -2.26
CA SER A 46 6.04 -12.92 -1.03
C SER A 46 7.57 -12.88 -1.02
N ARG A 47 8.20 -13.86 -1.67
CA ARG A 47 9.66 -14.00 -1.80
C ARG A 47 10.18 -13.67 -3.18
N SER A 48 9.29 -13.36 -4.13
CA SER A 48 9.66 -13.01 -5.49
C SER A 48 10.27 -11.60 -5.50
N PRO A 49 11.54 -11.45 -5.91
CA PRO A 49 12.15 -10.15 -6.02
C PRO A 49 11.45 -9.29 -7.05
N PHE A 50 11.29 -8.00 -6.75
CA PHE A 50 10.83 -6.99 -7.70
C PHE A 50 11.75 -5.77 -7.64
N ASP A 51 11.92 -5.11 -8.77
CA ASP A 51 12.83 -3.98 -8.91
C ASP A 51 12.13 -2.66 -8.53
N VAL A 52 12.79 -1.89 -7.68
CA VAL A 52 12.41 -0.52 -7.32
C VAL A 52 13.62 0.41 -7.43
N PRO A 53 13.85 0.98 -8.62
CA PRO A 53 15.00 1.86 -8.86
C PRO A 53 15.08 3.05 -7.89
N ASN A 54 13.93 3.56 -7.44
CA ASN A 54 13.84 4.70 -6.52
C ASN A 54 14.24 4.38 -5.07
N TYR A 55 14.45 3.11 -4.70
CA TYR A 55 14.70 2.68 -3.32
C TYR A 55 15.87 1.70 -3.20
N GLY A 56 16.85 1.77 -4.10
CA GLY A 56 18.06 0.95 -4.03
C GLY A 56 17.96 -0.43 -4.68
N GLY A 57 16.99 -0.65 -5.59
CA GLY A 57 16.96 -1.82 -6.49
C GLY A 57 16.04 -2.94 -6.04
N LEU A 58 16.52 -4.19 -6.00
CA LEU A 58 15.69 -5.39 -5.78
C LEU A 58 15.27 -5.57 -4.31
N THR A 59 13.97 -5.79 -4.09
CA THR A 59 13.41 -6.17 -2.77
C THR A 59 12.29 -7.20 -2.92
N THR A 60 11.73 -7.68 -1.80
CA THR A 60 10.61 -8.63 -1.77
C THR A 60 9.51 -8.15 -0.83
N PRO A 61 8.23 -8.54 -1.02
CA PRO A 61 7.17 -8.18 -0.07
C PRO A 61 7.48 -8.59 1.37
N GLU A 62 8.05 -9.79 1.56
CA GLU A 62 8.45 -10.27 2.88
C GLU A 62 9.50 -9.37 3.53
N ARG A 63 10.50 -8.91 2.76
CA ARG A 63 11.53 -8.00 3.27
C ARG A 63 10.94 -6.66 3.66
N GLU A 64 10.07 -6.10 2.81
CA GLU A 64 9.42 -4.82 3.08
C GLU A 64 8.52 -4.87 4.31
N TRP A 65 7.81 -5.98 4.50
CA TRP A 65 7.06 -6.22 5.73
C TRP A 65 7.99 -6.21 6.95
N ARG A 66 9.10 -6.95 6.93
CA ARG A 66 10.04 -6.96 8.05
C ARG A 66 10.59 -5.56 8.35
N CYS A 67 10.95 -4.79 7.33
CA CYS A 67 11.46 -3.43 7.54
C CYS A 67 10.47 -2.48 8.26
N VAL A 68 9.17 -2.77 8.24
CA VAL A 68 8.14 -1.97 8.92
C VAL A 68 7.84 -2.48 10.34
N PHE A 69 8.04 -3.78 10.61
CA PHE A 69 7.68 -4.41 11.89
C PHE A 69 8.89 -4.79 12.77
N ASP A 70 10.10 -4.81 12.21
CA ASP A 70 11.34 -5.15 12.88
C ASP A 70 12.27 -3.91 12.89
N PRO A 71 12.56 -3.33 14.07
CA PRO A 71 13.45 -2.18 14.19
C PRO A 71 14.87 -2.40 13.62
N GLU A 72 15.40 -3.62 13.68
CA GLU A 72 16.73 -3.91 13.14
C GLU A 72 16.70 -3.85 11.61
N ALA A 73 15.70 -4.51 11.00
CA ALA A 73 15.46 -4.43 9.56
C ALA A 73 15.15 -2.99 9.11
N ALA A 74 14.45 -2.22 9.94
CA ALA A 74 14.16 -0.81 9.69
C ALA A 74 15.43 0.04 9.69
N CYS A 75 16.32 -0.17 10.66
CA CYS A 75 17.60 0.51 10.77
C CYS A 75 18.49 0.22 9.55
N GLU A 76 18.61 -1.05 9.15
CA GLU A 76 19.38 -1.43 7.96
C GLU A 76 18.84 -0.82 6.67
N ALA A 77 17.52 -0.86 6.48
CA ALA A 77 16.88 -0.24 5.32
C ALA A 77 17.00 1.30 5.34
N SER A 78 17.16 1.90 6.53
CA SER A 78 17.32 3.34 6.71
C SER A 78 18.75 3.86 6.48
N LYS A 79 19.71 2.98 6.20
CA LYS A 79 21.10 3.38 5.85
C LYS A 79 21.24 3.87 4.40
N GLY A 80 20.25 3.61 3.56
CA GLY A 80 20.21 4.08 2.17
C GLY A 80 19.46 5.40 2.02
N ASP A 81 18.82 5.60 0.86
CA ASP A 81 18.03 6.81 0.55
C ASP A 81 16.66 6.85 1.24
N ARG A 82 16.30 5.77 1.95
CA ARG A 82 15.01 5.62 2.62
C ARG A 82 15.16 5.90 4.10
N VAL A 83 14.15 6.51 4.72
CA VAL A 83 14.05 6.64 6.19
C VAL A 83 12.76 5.98 6.64
N ILE A 84 12.88 4.93 7.45
CA ILE A 84 11.74 4.26 8.06
C ILE A 84 11.63 4.75 9.49
N ARG A 85 10.50 5.39 9.80
CA ARG A 85 10.23 5.88 11.15
C ARG A 85 9.50 4.82 11.97
N PRO A 86 9.82 4.67 13.26
CA PRO A 86 9.00 3.88 14.18
C PRO A 86 7.54 4.31 14.12
N ILE A 87 6.65 3.34 14.13
CA ILE A 87 5.20 3.59 13.97
C ILE A 87 4.67 4.32 15.19
N GLU A 88 5.21 4.04 16.37
CA GLU A 88 4.94 4.75 17.61
C GLU A 88 5.23 6.25 17.46
N ASP A 89 6.34 6.63 16.86
CA ASP A 89 6.67 8.04 16.64
C ASP A 89 5.70 8.71 15.65
N LEU A 90 5.27 7.98 14.61
CA LEU A 90 4.29 8.47 13.64
C LEU A 90 2.91 8.64 14.26
N MET A 91 2.51 7.76 15.17
CA MET A 91 1.22 7.86 15.89
C MET A 91 1.16 9.08 16.81
N GLU A 92 2.31 9.61 17.24
CA GLU A 92 2.37 10.78 18.09
C GLU A 92 2.22 12.11 17.32
N GLU A 93 2.37 12.09 15.99
CA GLU A 93 2.28 13.27 15.13
C GLU A 93 0.88 13.90 15.18
N GLY A 94 0.83 15.24 15.26
CA GLY A 94 -0.42 16.00 15.34
C GLY A 94 -1.37 15.69 14.21
N VAL A 95 -0.87 15.63 12.97
CA VAL A 95 -1.66 15.31 11.77
C VAL A 95 -2.27 13.91 11.81
N VAL A 96 -1.59 12.93 12.43
CA VAL A 96 -2.06 11.55 12.56
C VAL A 96 -3.18 11.47 13.60
N LYS A 97 -3.02 12.17 14.72
CA LYS A 97 -4.04 12.27 15.78
C LYS A 97 -5.28 13.04 15.33
N GLU A 98 -5.08 14.18 14.67
CA GLU A 98 -6.17 15.02 14.14
C GLU A 98 -7.00 14.28 13.09
N ALA A 99 -6.34 13.51 12.21
CA ALA A 99 -7.02 12.67 11.23
C ALA A 99 -7.64 11.39 11.83
N GLY A 100 -7.31 11.05 13.07
CA GLY A 100 -7.84 9.85 13.75
C GLY A 100 -7.38 8.53 13.13
N LEU A 101 -6.17 8.50 12.54
CA LEU A 101 -5.66 7.31 11.87
C LEU A 101 -5.34 6.18 12.86
N LYS A 102 -5.56 4.94 12.43
CA LYS A 102 -5.22 3.72 13.15
C LYS A 102 -3.81 3.27 12.79
N LYS A 103 -3.15 2.55 13.71
CA LYS A 103 -1.83 1.93 13.46
C LYS A 103 -1.77 1.15 12.14
N VAL A 104 -2.84 0.41 11.80
CA VAL A 104 -2.92 -0.35 10.53
C VAL A 104 -2.87 0.53 9.28
N GLU A 105 -3.42 1.73 9.35
CA GLU A 105 -3.39 2.69 8.24
C GLU A 105 -2.00 3.30 8.11
N ILE A 106 -1.31 3.55 9.22
CA ILE A 106 0.10 3.99 9.21
C ILE A 106 1.01 2.90 8.64
N TYR A 107 0.82 1.62 9.01
CA TYR A 107 1.55 0.50 8.40
C TYR A 107 1.35 0.47 6.88
N ALA A 108 0.10 0.61 6.41
CA ALA A 108 -0.21 0.62 4.99
C ALA A 108 0.43 1.80 4.26
N LEU A 109 0.39 3.01 4.86
CA LEU A 109 1.02 4.21 4.32
C LEU A 109 2.54 4.03 4.23
N GLN A 110 3.19 3.51 5.27
CA GLN A 110 4.63 3.33 5.27
C GLN A 110 5.08 2.33 4.20
N LEU A 111 4.36 1.21 4.05
CA LEU A 111 4.58 0.24 2.97
C LEU A 111 4.41 0.89 1.59
N TYR A 112 3.33 1.66 1.38
CA TYR A 112 3.05 2.33 0.11
C TYR A 112 4.03 3.46 -0.23
N THR A 113 4.53 4.20 0.77
CA THR A 113 5.57 5.23 0.53
C THR A 113 6.97 4.63 0.39
N GLY A 114 7.11 3.33 0.67
CA GLY A 114 8.29 2.54 0.37
C GLY A 114 8.16 1.76 -0.94
N PRO A 115 9.00 0.73 -1.13
CA PRO A 115 9.02 -0.08 -2.35
C PRO A 115 7.69 -0.72 -2.79
N MET A 116 6.79 -1.03 -1.86
CA MET A 116 5.54 -1.74 -2.19
C MET A 116 4.59 -0.93 -3.08
N TYR A 117 4.79 0.38 -3.24
CA TYR A 117 4.08 1.20 -4.23
C TYR A 117 4.10 0.58 -5.64
N SER A 118 5.21 -0.08 -5.99
CA SER A 118 5.41 -0.69 -7.31
C SER A 118 4.40 -1.82 -7.54
N LYS A 119 4.26 -2.73 -6.57
CA LYS A 119 3.30 -3.83 -6.61
C LYS A 119 1.86 -3.36 -6.45
N TYR A 120 1.57 -2.45 -5.53
CA TYR A 120 0.21 -1.94 -5.34
C TYR A 120 -0.29 -1.20 -6.59
N ASN A 121 0.56 -0.38 -7.22
CA ASN A 121 0.20 0.24 -8.50
C ASN A 121 0.04 -0.79 -9.62
N ALA A 122 0.85 -1.85 -9.65
CA ALA A 122 0.69 -2.92 -10.63
C ALA A 122 -0.65 -3.64 -10.50
N VAL A 123 -1.09 -3.97 -9.29
CA VAL A 123 -2.42 -4.55 -9.02
C VAL A 123 -3.53 -3.59 -9.46
N LEU A 124 -3.44 -2.32 -9.07
CA LEU A 124 -4.50 -1.33 -9.34
C LEU A 124 -4.61 -0.93 -10.81
N ARG A 125 -3.49 -0.97 -11.56
CA ARG A 125 -3.41 -0.49 -12.95
C ARG A 125 -3.33 -1.62 -13.98
N GLY A 126 -3.06 -2.86 -13.56
CA GLY A 126 -2.69 -3.96 -14.46
C GLY A 126 -1.37 -3.73 -15.20
N PHE A 127 -0.47 -2.89 -14.66
CA PHE A 127 0.76 -2.47 -15.36
C PHE A 127 1.89 -2.09 -14.37
N PRO A 128 3.16 -2.42 -14.63
CA PRO A 128 3.69 -3.09 -15.83
C PRO A 128 3.35 -4.58 -15.91
N GLU A 129 3.12 -5.07 -17.13
CA GLU A 129 2.57 -6.41 -17.42
C GLU A 129 3.43 -7.53 -16.81
N HIS A 130 4.76 -7.44 -16.89
CA HIS A 130 5.68 -8.44 -16.30
C HIS A 130 5.59 -8.53 -14.76
N MET A 131 5.23 -7.44 -14.07
CA MET A 131 4.97 -7.50 -12.63
C MET A 131 3.58 -8.06 -12.37
N PHE A 132 2.59 -7.73 -13.19
CA PHE A 132 1.23 -8.25 -13.08
C PHE A 132 1.16 -9.76 -13.30
N GLU A 133 1.83 -10.29 -14.34
CA GLU A 133 1.95 -11.72 -14.59
C GLU A 133 2.69 -12.44 -13.44
N GLY A 134 3.70 -11.78 -12.86
CA GLY A 134 4.45 -12.27 -11.70
C GLY A 134 3.67 -12.33 -10.39
N LEU A 135 2.45 -11.77 -10.33
CA LEU A 135 1.57 -11.85 -9.16
C LEU A 135 0.84 -13.19 -9.03
N ASN A 136 0.86 -14.05 -10.07
CA ASN A 136 0.26 -15.40 -10.07
C ASN A 136 -1.14 -15.49 -9.44
N GLY A 137 -2.02 -14.52 -9.72
CA GLY A 137 -3.41 -14.53 -9.25
C GLY A 137 -3.64 -13.93 -7.87
N ASN A 138 -2.81 -12.99 -7.42
CA ASN A 138 -3.21 -12.02 -6.39
C ASN A 138 -4.30 -11.07 -6.91
#